data_AF-A0A6A8AQK3-F1
#
_entry.id   AF-A0A6A8AQK3-F1
#
_cell.length_a   1.000
_cell.length_b   1.000
_cell.length_c   1.000
_cell.angle_alpha   90.00
_cell.angle_beta   90.00
_cell.angle_gamma   90.00
#
_symmetry.space_group_name_H-M   'P 1'
#
loop_
_entity.id
_entity.type
_entity.pdbx_description
1 polymer ?
#
loop_
_entity_poly.entity_id
_entity_poly.type
_entity_poly.pdbx_seq_one_letter_code
_entity_poly.pdbx_strand_id
1 'polypeptide(L)'
;MHGPPGTGKSQTIANMISEFIAHGKSVLFVSEKMAALEVVYNRLKARKLDDFCLELHSHKANKRGVVAELKRSLDEHIRTRKGLTDEELDRLIMRRNQLNIYVSALHRVRSPIDLSAFQLLGRLARIEESPFIPSEYPHMEELDQRRFFQLEESFRRLANSWAVVEEGDGFPWKGCRETRFTPETRSDWISKLDGALT
;
A
#
# COMPACT_ATOMS: atom_id res chain seq x y z
N MET A 1 -17.48 -1.73 3.89
CA MET A 1 -16.20 -1.97 3.16
C MET A 1 -15.94 -0.80 2.22
N HIS A 2 -15.00 0.08 2.56
CA HIS A 2 -14.47 1.08 1.63
C HIS A 2 -13.22 0.50 0.98
N GLY A 3 -13.26 0.33 -0.34
CA GLY A 3 -12.11 -0.08 -1.14
C GLY A 3 -12.13 0.68 -2.47
N PRO A 4 -10.99 1.06 -3.04
CA PRO A 4 -10.90 1.69 -4.36
C PRO A 4 -11.64 0.90 -5.47
N PRO A 5 -11.97 1.51 -6.62
CA PRO A 5 -12.50 0.79 -7.77
C PRO A 5 -11.55 -0.37 -8.16
N GLY A 6 -12.09 -1.56 -8.47
CA GLY A 6 -11.28 -2.72 -8.83
C GLY A 6 -10.74 -3.59 -7.67
N THR A 7 -10.86 -3.18 -6.40
CA THR A 7 -10.31 -3.93 -5.24
C THR A 7 -11.13 -5.12 -4.76
N GLY A 8 -11.88 -5.77 -5.67
CA GLY A 8 -12.59 -7.01 -5.33
C GLY A 8 -13.80 -6.88 -4.40
N LYS A 9 -14.35 -5.67 -4.13
CA LYS A 9 -15.50 -5.47 -3.21
C LYS A 9 -16.67 -6.42 -3.46
N SER A 10 -17.16 -6.50 -4.71
CA SER A 10 -18.27 -7.40 -5.04
C SER A 10 -17.88 -8.88 -4.95
N GLN A 11 -16.57 -9.21 -4.95
CA GLN A 11 -16.05 -10.57 -4.76
C GLN A 11 -16.14 -10.90 -3.29
N THR A 12 -15.73 -9.97 -2.43
CA THR A 12 -15.86 -10.12 -0.99
C THR A 12 -17.32 -10.26 -0.58
N ILE A 13 -18.23 -9.47 -1.16
CA ILE A 13 -19.68 -9.61 -0.92
C ILE A 13 -20.17 -11.00 -1.35
N ALA A 14 -19.89 -11.43 -2.59
CA ALA A 14 -20.29 -12.74 -3.07
C ALA A 14 -19.74 -13.88 -2.18
N ASN A 15 -18.46 -13.81 -1.79
CA ASN A 15 -17.85 -14.79 -0.90
C ASN A 15 -18.53 -14.83 0.48
N MET A 16 -18.87 -13.67 1.07
CA MET A 16 -19.60 -13.62 2.35
C MET A 16 -21.01 -14.22 2.22
N ILE A 17 -21.71 -13.95 1.12
CA ILE A 17 -23.02 -14.56 0.85
C ILE A 17 -22.87 -16.08 0.73
N SER A 18 -21.89 -16.57 -0.04
CA SER A 18 -21.61 -18.01 -0.16
C SER A 18 -21.34 -18.67 1.19
N GLU A 19 -20.58 -18.01 2.07
CA GLU A 19 -20.28 -18.51 3.41
C GLU A 19 -21.55 -18.64 4.26
N PHE A 20 -22.43 -17.65 4.21
CA PHE A 20 -23.71 -17.72 4.93
C PHE A 20 -24.65 -18.78 4.36
N ILE A 21 -24.69 -18.96 3.03
CA ILE A 21 -25.41 -20.08 2.41
C ILE A 21 -24.85 -21.42 2.89
N ALA A 22 -23.52 -21.57 2.96
CA ALA A 22 -22.85 -22.78 3.45
C ALA A 22 -23.20 -23.08 4.92
N HIS A 23 -23.46 -22.06 5.73
CA HIS A 23 -23.94 -22.18 7.11
C HIS A 23 -25.48 -22.29 7.23
N GLY A 24 -26.21 -22.44 6.13
CA GLY A 24 -27.68 -22.57 6.15
C GLY A 24 -28.42 -21.30 6.56
N LYS A 25 -27.80 -20.12 6.40
CA LYS A 25 -28.40 -18.82 6.75
C LYS A 25 -29.05 -18.19 5.53
N SER A 26 -30.16 -17.48 5.75
CA SER A 26 -30.75 -16.62 4.72
C SER A 26 -30.05 -15.26 4.69
N VAL A 27 -29.87 -14.69 3.49
CA VAL A 27 -29.22 -13.39 3.29
C VAL A 27 -30.08 -12.52 2.39
N LEU A 28 -30.43 -11.32 2.87
CA LEU A 28 -31.05 -10.28 2.05
C LEU A 28 -29.98 -9.29 1.60
N PHE A 29 -29.64 -9.32 0.31
CA PHE A 29 -28.71 -8.37 -0.28
C PHE A 29 -29.47 -7.21 -0.94
N VAL A 30 -29.18 -5.98 -0.51
CA VAL A 30 -29.81 -4.75 -1.02
C VAL A 30 -28.72 -3.80 -1.53
N SER A 31 -29.00 -3.12 -2.63
CA SER A 31 -28.15 -2.10 -3.21
C SER A 31 -29.00 -1.03 -3.88
N GLU A 32 -28.52 0.22 -3.86
CA GLU A 32 -29.13 1.34 -4.57
C GLU A 32 -29.05 1.17 -6.10
N LYS A 33 -27.94 0.62 -6.61
CA LYS A 33 -27.69 0.46 -8.04
C LYS A 33 -27.94 -0.98 -8.49
N MET A 34 -28.76 -1.15 -9.53
CA MET A 34 -29.03 -2.45 -10.19
C MET A 34 -27.73 -3.14 -10.64
N ALA A 35 -26.79 -2.39 -11.21
CA ALA A 35 -25.51 -2.94 -11.66
C ALA A 35 -24.73 -3.65 -10.54
N ALA A 36 -24.84 -3.20 -9.27
CA ALA A 36 -24.17 -3.88 -8.17
C ALA A 36 -24.88 -5.18 -7.77
N LEU A 37 -26.21 -5.25 -7.89
CA LEU A 37 -26.97 -6.50 -7.73
C LEU A 37 -26.58 -7.50 -8.81
N GLU A 38 -26.57 -7.10 -10.07
CA GLU A 38 -26.20 -7.94 -11.21
C GLU A 38 -24.77 -8.46 -11.10
N VAL A 39 -23.80 -7.60 -10.73
CA VAL A 39 -22.40 -8.02 -10.59
C VAL A 39 -22.21 -9.06 -9.50
N VAL A 40 -22.94 -8.96 -8.38
CA VAL A 40 -22.88 -9.96 -7.30
C VAL A 40 -23.60 -11.24 -7.71
N TYR A 41 -24.80 -11.13 -8.28
CA TYR A 41 -25.57 -12.28 -8.79
C TYR A 41 -24.76 -13.07 -9.83
N ASN A 42 -24.16 -12.40 -10.82
CA ASN A 42 -23.34 -13.04 -11.84
C ASN A 42 -22.13 -13.77 -11.26
N ARG A 43 -21.57 -13.31 -10.13
CA ARG A 43 -20.46 -14.01 -9.44
C ARG A 43 -20.95 -15.27 -8.73
N LEU A 44 -22.12 -15.21 -8.08
CA LEU A 44 -22.76 -16.37 -7.49
C LEU A 44 -23.12 -17.41 -8.56
N LYS A 45 -23.72 -16.96 -9.67
CA LYS A 45 -24.04 -17.77 -10.84
C LYS A 45 -22.81 -18.43 -11.48
N ALA A 46 -21.71 -17.70 -11.61
CA ALA A 46 -20.44 -18.25 -12.11
C ALA A 46 -19.89 -19.40 -11.22
N ARG A 47 -20.34 -19.47 -9.95
CA ARG A 47 -20.03 -20.56 -9.02
C ARG A 47 -21.19 -21.55 -8.85
N LYS A 48 -22.24 -21.47 -9.67
CA LYS A 48 -23.46 -22.29 -9.63
C LYS A 48 -24.21 -22.17 -8.29
N LEU A 49 -24.25 -20.97 -7.75
CA LEU A 49 -25.00 -20.64 -6.52
C LEU A 49 -26.27 -19.85 -6.82
N ASP A 50 -26.61 -19.66 -8.10
CA ASP A 50 -27.84 -19.00 -8.53
C ASP A 50 -29.11 -19.79 -8.15
N ASP A 51 -29.01 -21.11 -7.97
CA ASP A 51 -30.10 -21.95 -7.46
C ASP A 51 -30.53 -21.57 -6.03
N PHE A 52 -29.67 -20.90 -5.27
CA PHE A 52 -29.95 -20.38 -3.92
C PHE A 52 -30.37 -18.90 -3.92
N CYS A 53 -30.44 -18.27 -5.10
CA CYS A 53 -30.73 -16.85 -5.23
C CYS A 53 -32.19 -16.65 -5.68
N LEU A 54 -32.87 -15.67 -5.07
CA LEU A 54 -34.17 -15.18 -5.54
C LEU A 54 -34.06 -13.69 -5.86
N GLU A 55 -34.17 -13.33 -7.13
CA GLU A 55 -34.08 -11.93 -7.57
C GLU A 55 -35.42 -11.20 -7.45
N LEU A 56 -35.47 -10.17 -6.61
CA LEU A 56 -36.70 -9.42 -6.30
C LEU A 56 -36.67 -7.97 -6.81
N HIS A 57 -36.27 -7.73 -8.07
CA HIS A 57 -36.46 -6.42 -8.73
C HIS A 57 -37.82 -6.38 -9.46
N SER A 58 -38.70 -5.40 -9.19
CA SER A 58 -40.09 -5.35 -9.70
C SER A 58 -40.24 -4.38 -10.90
N HIS A 59 -41.13 -4.61 -11.89
CA HIS A 59 -42.56 -4.25 -11.84
C HIS A 59 -43.41 -5.22 -12.72
N LYS A 60 -44.52 -5.75 -12.17
CA LYS A 60 -45.61 -6.54 -12.81
C LYS A 60 -45.27 -7.86 -13.54
N ALA A 61 -44.14 -7.99 -14.25
CA ALA A 61 -43.75 -9.23 -14.94
C ALA A 61 -43.12 -10.29 -14.01
N ASN A 62 -42.65 -9.88 -12.83
CA ASN A 62 -41.81 -10.73 -11.97
C ASN A 62 -42.60 -11.73 -11.09
N LYS A 63 -43.92 -11.57 -10.90
CA LYS A 63 -44.68 -12.52 -10.04
C LYS A 63 -44.69 -13.95 -10.59
N ARG A 64 -44.91 -14.11 -11.91
CA ARG A 64 -44.87 -15.44 -12.55
C ARG A 64 -43.45 -16.01 -12.59
N GLY A 65 -42.44 -15.15 -12.76
CA GLY A 65 -41.03 -15.53 -12.70
C GLY A 65 -40.62 -16.04 -11.31
N VAL A 66 -40.92 -15.27 -10.27
CA VAL A 66 -40.69 -15.66 -8.86
C VAL A 66 -41.39 -16.97 -8.51
N VAL A 67 -42.65 -17.14 -8.90
CA VAL A 67 -43.39 -18.40 -8.65
C VAL A 67 -42.77 -19.57 -9.42
N ALA A 68 -42.34 -19.35 -10.66
CA ALA A 68 -41.66 -20.38 -11.46
C ALA A 68 -40.30 -20.76 -10.85
N GLU A 69 -39.56 -19.81 -10.32
CA GLU A 69 -38.26 -20.03 -9.68
C GLU A 69 -38.38 -20.73 -8.33
N LEU A 70 -39.38 -20.37 -7.52
CA LEU A 70 -39.73 -21.10 -6.30
C LEU A 70 -40.15 -22.55 -6.61
N LYS A 71 -40.96 -22.75 -7.66
CA LYS A 71 -41.33 -24.09 -8.10
C LYS A 71 -40.10 -24.88 -8.57
N ARG A 72 -39.23 -24.28 -9.39
CA ARG A 72 -37.97 -24.89 -9.84
C ARG A 72 -37.13 -25.33 -8.65
N SER A 73 -36.91 -24.43 -7.68
CA SER A 73 -36.12 -24.71 -6.48
C SER A 73 -36.72 -25.81 -5.60
N LEU A 74 -38.05 -25.93 -5.54
CA LEU A 74 -38.74 -26.99 -4.80
C LEU A 74 -38.65 -28.35 -5.50
N ASP A 75 -38.75 -28.36 -6.84
CA ASP A 75 -38.74 -29.58 -7.64
C ASP A 75 -37.31 -30.12 -7.84
N GLU A 76 -36.32 -29.22 -7.96
CA GLU A 76 -34.91 -29.56 -8.20
C GLU A 76 -34.18 -29.87 -6.89
N HIS A 77 -33.87 -31.14 -6.66
CA HIS A 77 -32.97 -31.54 -5.59
C HIS A 77 -31.53 -31.20 -6.01
N ILE A 78 -30.98 -30.11 -5.45
CA ILE A 78 -29.59 -29.71 -5.67
C ILE A 78 -28.69 -30.87 -5.27
N ARG A 79 -28.12 -31.56 -6.26
CA ARG A 79 -27.09 -32.57 -6.01
C ARG A 79 -25.87 -31.84 -5.50
N THR A 80 -25.56 -32.01 -4.22
CA THR A 80 -24.31 -31.51 -3.64
C THR A 80 -23.17 -32.07 -4.47
N ARG A 81 -22.43 -31.19 -5.12
CA ARG A 81 -21.17 -31.57 -5.79
C ARG A 81 -20.26 -32.17 -4.71
N LYS A 82 -19.47 -33.19 -5.06
CA LYS A 82 -18.39 -33.65 -4.16
C LYS A 82 -17.61 -32.40 -3.73
N GLY A 83 -17.50 -32.20 -2.41
CA GLY A 83 -16.76 -31.09 -1.84
C GLY A 83 -15.29 -31.14 -2.24
N LEU A 84 -14.53 -30.12 -1.85
CA LEU A 84 -13.06 -30.18 -1.92
C LEU A 84 -12.59 -31.48 -1.27
N THR A 85 -11.60 -32.14 -1.88
CA THR A 85 -10.92 -33.24 -1.19
C THR A 85 -10.11 -32.68 -0.03
N ASP A 86 -9.82 -33.51 0.97
CA ASP A 86 -8.96 -33.12 2.09
C ASP A 86 -7.58 -32.63 1.57
N GLU A 87 -7.05 -33.25 0.52
CA GLU A 87 -5.80 -32.83 -0.14
C GLU A 87 -5.88 -31.43 -0.77
N GLU A 88 -7.01 -31.09 -1.42
CA GLU A 88 -7.22 -29.76 -2.00
C GLU A 88 -7.35 -28.70 -0.89
N LEU A 89 -8.05 -29.03 0.19
CA LEU A 89 -8.19 -28.17 1.35
C LEU A 89 -6.84 -27.90 2.02
N ASP A 90 -6.04 -28.94 2.24
CA ASP A 90 -4.70 -28.83 2.82
C ASP A 90 -3.79 -27.94 1.96
N ARG A 91 -3.84 -28.10 0.64
CA ARG A 91 -3.09 -27.25 -0.30
C ARG A 91 -3.47 -25.78 -0.17
N LEU A 92 -4.77 -25.48 -0.05
CA LEU A 92 -5.26 -24.11 0.13
C LEU A 92 -4.82 -23.52 1.48
N ILE A 93 -4.88 -24.32 2.55
CA ILE A 93 -4.41 -23.92 3.89
C ILE A 93 -2.91 -23.61 3.87
N MET A 94 -2.10 -24.48 3.27
CA MET A 94 -0.65 -24.25 3.13
C MET A 94 -0.36 -22.94 2.40
N ARG A 95 -1.04 -22.68 1.27
CA ARG A 95 -0.81 -21.46 0.48
C ARG A 95 -1.25 -20.20 1.22
N ARG A 96 -2.39 -20.25 1.93
CA ARG A 96 -2.82 -19.16 2.82
C ARG A 96 -1.76 -18.87 3.89
N ASN A 97 -1.23 -19.91 4.53
CA ASN A 97 -0.23 -19.76 5.58
C ASN A 97 1.07 -19.15 5.02
N GLN A 98 1.53 -19.58 3.84
CA GLN A 98 2.68 -18.99 3.16
C GLN A 98 2.50 -17.48 2.88
N LEU A 99 1.33 -17.08 2.38
CA LEU A 99 1.02 -15.67 2.14
C LEU A 99 1.00 -14.86 3.44
N ASN A 100 0.42 -15.41 4.50
CA ASN A 100 0.39 -14.75 5.81
C ASN A 100 1.80 -14.59 6.40
N ILE A 101 2.65 -15.62 6.27
CA ILE A 101 4.05 -15.56 6.70
C ILE A 101 4.78 -14.45 5.93
N TYR A 102 4.63 -14.40 4.61
CA TYR A 102 5.23 -13.34 3.79
C TYR A 102 4.79 -11.95 4.24
N VAL A 103 3.48 -11.72 4.40
CA VAL A 103 2.94 -10.43 4.85
C VAL A 103 3.50 -10.05 6.22
N SER A 104 3.55 -11.00 7.16
CA SER A 104 4.10 -10.77 8.50
C SER A 104 5.59 -10.43 8.45
N ALA A 105 6.37 -11.12 7.61
CA ALA A 105 7.80 -10.88 7.47
C ALA A 105 8.10 -9.50 6.85
N LEU A 106 7.27 -9.06 5.90
CA LEU A 106 7.39 -7.76 5.24
C LEU A 106 7.12 -6.59 6.21
N HIS A 107 6.15 -6.77 7.12
CA HIS A 107 5.73 -5.74 8.09
C HIS A 107 6.42 -5.85 9.46
N ARG A 108 7.20 -6.91 9.72
CA ARG A 108 7.99 -7.03 10.94
C ARG A 108 8.99 -5.88 11.04
N VAL A 109 8.90 -5.12 12.14
CA VAL A 109 9.86 -4.07 12.49
C VAL A 109 11.18 -4.71 12.91
N ARG A 110 12.30 -4.18 12.40
CA ARG A 110 13.66 -4.70 12.64
C ARG A 110 14.56 -3.61 13.20
N SER A 111 15.24 -3.93 14.28
CA SER A 111 16.27 -3.08 14.91
C SER A 111 17.61 -3.22 14.16
N PRO A 112 18.49 -2.21 14.24
CA PRO A 112 18.39 -1.01 15.09
C PRO A 112 17.58 0.16 14.50
N ILE A 113 17.31 0.17 13.19
CA ILE A 113 16.62 1.29 12.53
C ILE A 113 15.11 1.37 12.86
N ASP A 114 14.56 0.30 13.46
CA ASP A 114 13.15 0.17 13.84
C ASP A 114 12.19 0.48 12.69
N LEU A 115 12.52 -0.05 11.51
CA LEU A 115 11.67 -0.02 10.32
C LEU A 115 11.39 -1.44 9.82
N SER A 116 10.24 -1.60 9.18
CA SER A 116 9.92 -2.81 8.42
C SER A 116 10.44 -2.74 6.99
N ALA A 117 10.61 -3.89 6.35
CA ALA A 117 10.98 -3.95 4.93
C ALA A 117 9.95 -3.23 4.06
N PHE A 118 8.66 -3.32 4.40
CA PHE A 118 7.59 -2.55 3.74
C PHE A 118 7.88 -1.04 3.74
N GLN A 119 8.23 -0.49 4.90
CA GLN A 119 8.52 0.94 5.03
C GLN A 119 9.77 1.36 4.27
N LEU A 120 10.83 0.53 4.29
CA LEU A 120 12.07 0.79 3.57
C LEU A 120 11.86 0.76 2.06
N LEU A 121 11.21 -0.27 1.53
CA LEU A 121 10.88 -0.37 0.11
C LEU A 121 9.99 0.81 -0.33
N GLY A 122 9.03 1.20 0.50
CA GLY A 122 8.20 2.38 0.24
C GLY A 122 8.98 3.70 0.25
N ARG A 123 10.07 3.82 1.02
CA ARG A 123 11.00 4.96 0.97
C ARG A 123 11.84 4.93 -0.30
N LEU A 124 12.39 3.76 -0.64
CA LEU A 124 13.22 3.56 -1.84
C LEU A 124 12.45 3.86 -3.13
N ALA A 125 11.20 3.41 -3.23
CA ALA A 125 10.35 3.67 -4.39
C ALA A 125 10.10 5.16 -4.65
N ARG A 126 10.25 6.04 -3.64
CA ARG A 126 10.12 7.51 -3.82
C ARG A 126 11.38 8.16 -4.36
N ILE A 127 12.52 7.47 -4.32
CA ILE A 127 13.83 8.00 -4.72
C ILE A 127 14.43 7.18 -5.86
N GLU A 128 13.61 6.44 -6.60
CA GLU A 128 14.05 5.54 -7.68
C GLU A 128 14.78 6.28 -8.81
N GLU A 129 14.40 7.53 -9.09
CA GLU A 129 15.05 8.39 -10.10
C GLU A 129 16.28 9.13 -9.56
N SER A 130 16.58 9.02 -8.26
CA SER A 130 17.74 9.69 -7.68
C SER A 130 19.04 9.00 -8.09
N PRO A 131 20.10 9.75 -8.45
CA PRO A 131 21.40 9.15 -8.73
C PRO A 131 21.90 8.38 -7.51
N PHE A 132 22.35 7.15 -7.73
CA PHE A 132 23.00 6.37 -6.69
C PHE A 132 24.40 6.93 -6.42
N ILE A 133 24.63 7.38 -5.20
CA ILE A 133 25.94 7.83 -4.75
C ILE A 133 26.52 6.70 -3.88
N PRO A 134 27.57 6.00 -4.36
CA PRO A 134 28.24 5.00 -3.54
C PRO A 134 28.83 5.69 -2.31
N SER A 135 28.28 5.38 -1.13
CA SER A 135 28.88 5.77 0.13
C SER A 135 29.39 4.51 0.82
N GLU A 136 30.68 4.47 1.16
CA GLU A 136 31.25 3.47 2.07
C GLU A 136 30.87 3.84 3.51
N TYR A 137 29.58 3.94 3.82
CA TYR A 137 29.16 4.24 5.18
C TYR A 137 29.53 3.04 6.08
N PRO A 138 30.49 3.19 7.00
CA PRO A 138 31.23 2.03 7.51
C PRO A 138 30.43 1.20 8.54
N HIS A 139 29.23 1.62 8.96
CA HIS A 139 28.49 0.99 10.05
C HIS A 139 26.96 0.96 9.82
N MET A 140 26.51 0.40 8.69
CA MET A 140 25.08 0.19 8.41
C MET A 140 24.38 -0.66 9.49
N GLU A 141 25.09 -1.61 10.08
CA GLU A 141 24.55 -2.51 11.12
C GLU A 141 24.24 -1.80 12.44
N GLU A 142 24.83 -0.63 12.68
CA GLU A 142 24.62 0.17 13.89
C GLU A 142 23.68 1.38 13.62
N LEU A 143 23.07 1.44 12.43
CA LEU A 143 22.26 2.58 12.01
C LEU A 143 20.89 2.55 12.70
N ASP A 144 20.84 3.06 13.92
CA ASP A 144 19.60 3.28 14.65
C ASP A 144 18.82 4.50 14.12
N GLN A 145 17.59 4.70 14.61
CA GLN A 145 16.75 5.84 14.22
C GLN A 145 17.43 7.19 14.47
N ARG A 146 18.19 7.32 15.56
CA ARG A 146 18.84 8.58 15.95
C ARG A 146 19.97 8.91 14.98
N ARG A 147 20.84 7.95 14.68
CA ARG A 147 21.94 8.10 13.74
C ARG A 147 21.41 8.34 12.33
N PHE A 148 20.34 7.65 11.93
CA PHE A 148 19.68 7.89 10.64
C PHE A 148 19.20 9.34 10.53
N PHE A 149 18.52 9.86 11.57
CA PHE A 149 18.08 11.26 11.60
C PHE A 149 19.26 12.25 11.56
N GLN A 150 20.33 11.99 12.33
CA GLN A 150 21.53 12.82 12.32
C GLN A 150 22.21 12.85 10.95
N LEU A 151 22.21 11.72 10.24
CA LEU A 151 22.73 11.63 8.88
C LEU A 151 21.89 12.45 7.91
N GLU A 152 20.56 12.33 7.96
CA GLU A 152 19.64 13.16 7.16
C GLU A 152 19.85 14.66 7.40
N GLU A 153 19.96 15.09 8.66
CA GLU A 153 20.25 16.49 9.01
C GLU A 153 21.60 16.95 8.45
N SER A 154 22.63 16.09 8.53
CA SER A 154 23.97 16.40 8.01
C SER A 154 23.94 16.57 6.49
N PHE A 155 23.26 15.67 5.77
CA PHE A 155 23.08 15.80 4.31
C PHE A 155 22.26 17.04 3.94
N ARG A 156 21.21 17.38 4.71
CA ARG A 156 20.42 18.59 4.46
C ARG A 156 21.25 19.85 4.63
N ARG A 157 22.09 19.90 5.68
CA ARG A 157 23.04 21.01 5.88
C ARG A 157 24.05 21.09 4.74
N LEU A 158 24.60 19.95 4.32
CA LEU A 158 25.54 19.88 3.20
C LEU A 158 24.90 20.40 1.91
N ALA A 159 23.67 19.97 1.60
CA ALA A 159 22.91 20.40 0.44
C ALA A 159 22.72 21.93 0.42
N ASN A 160 22.41 22.53 1.57
CA ASN A 160 22.30 24.00 1.69
C ASN A 160 23.62 24.74 1.46
N SER A 161 24.76 24.07 1.63
CA SER A 161 26.10 24.62 1.40
C SER A 161 26.76 24.11 0.11
N TRP A 162 26.04 23.39 -0.75
CA TRP A 162 26.64 22.70 -1.90
C TRP A 162 27.23 23.65 -2.94
N ALA A 163 26.69 24.88 -3.04
CA ALA A 163 27.22 25.93 -3.90
C ALA A 163 28.71 26.21 -3.66
N VAL A 164 29.20 26.05 -2.42
CA VAL A 164 30.63 26.20 -2.08
C VAL A 164 31.48 25.17 -2.83
N VAL A 165 30.98 23.94 -2.94
CA VAL A 165 31.66 22.83 -3.62
C VAL A 165 31.55 23.01 -5.14
N GLU A 166 30.40 23.45 -5.64
CA GLU A 166 30.14 23.67 -7.06
C GLU A 166 30.95 24.84 -7.64
N GLU A 167 31.01 25.98 -6.93
CA GLU A 167 31.79 27.16 -7.34
C GLU A 167 33.30 26.95 -7.12
N GLY A 168 33.68 26.04 -6.22
CA GLY A 168 35.05 25.63 -5.98
C GLY A 168 36.00 26.81 -5.78
N ASP A 169 36.93 26.97 -6.72
CA ASP A 169 37.97 28.00 -6.71
C ASP A 169 37.44 29.42 -6.89
N GLY A 170 36.25 29.57 -7.48
CA GLY A 170 35.57 30.85 -7.69
C GLY A 170 34.69 31.29 -6.51
N PHE A 171 34.53 30.46 -5.48
CA PHE A 171 33.67 30.80 -4.35
C PHE A 171 34.22 32.03 -3.60
N PRO A 172 33.45 33.12 -3.43
CA PRO A 172 33.97 34.40 -2.90
C PRO A 172 34.63 34.30 -1.52
N TRP A 173 34.24 33.32 -0.71
CA TRP A 173 34.77 33.11 0.64
C TRP A 173 35.78 31.96 0.74
N LYS A 174 36.27 31.45 -0.40
CA LYS A 174 37.27 30.39 -0.40
C LYS A 174 38.52 30.84 0.36
N GLY A 175 38.94 30.04 1.35
CA GLY A 175 40.09 30.35 2.19
C GLY A 175 39.80 31.28 3.38
N CYS A 176 38.54 31.68 3.58
CA CYS A 176 38.13 32.39 4.79
C CYS A 176 38.31 31.46 6.01
N ARG A 177 39.16 31.88 6.95
CA ARG A 177 39.43 31.16 8.22
C ARG A 177 38.70 31.76 9.41
N GLU A 178 37.93 32.82 9.19
CA GLU A 178 37.19 33.49 10.24
C GLU A 178 36.01 32.65 10.67
N THR A 179 35.94 32.37 11.97
CA THR A 179 34.89 31.53 12.56
C THR A 179 33.79 32.35 13.22
N ARG A 180 33.94 33.69 13.29
CA ARG A 180 32.99 34.62 13.91
C ARG A 180 32.94 35.92 13.12
N PHE A 181 31.74 36.48 13.02
CA PHE A 181 31.51 37.81 12.44
C PHE A 181 31.33 38.81 13.57
N THR A 182 32.35 39.63 13.83
CA THR A 182 32.33 40.75 14.78
C THR A 182 32.36 42.11 14.05
N PRO A 183 31.97 43.22 14.70
CA PRO A 183 32.06 44.55 14.10
C PRO A 183 33.45 44.89 13.56
N GLU A 184 34.50 44.42 14.24
CA GLU A 184 35.90 44.62 13.85
C GLU A 184 36.23 43.85 12.56
N THR A 185 35.81 42.58 12.46
CA THR A 185 35.97 41.79 11.23
C THR A 185 35.20 42.40 10.05
N ARG A 186 34.01 42.98 10.30
CA ARG A 186 33.24 43.67 9.27
C ARG A 186 33.99 44.88 8.73
N SER A 187 34.56 45.71 9.61
CA SER A 187 35.34 46.87 9.21
C SER A 187 36.59 46.48 8.40
N ASP A 188 37.30 45.42 8.82
CA ASP A 188 38.46 44.89 8.09
C ASP A 188 38.08 44.35 6.70
N TRP A 189 36.94 43.66 6.59
CA TRP A 189 36.45 43.13 5.31
C TRP A 189 36.03 44.23 4.34
N ILE A 190 35.31 45.25 4.81
CA ILE A 190 34.92 46.40 3.98
C ILE A 190 36.17 47.12 3.47
N SER A 191 37.17 47.35 4.33
CA SER A 191 38.42 47.98 3.91
C SER A 191 39.19 47.18 2.86
N LYS A 192 39.19 45.83 2.96
CA LYS A 192 39.84 44.95 1.97
C LYS A 192 39.08 44.90 0.63
N LEU A 193 37.74 44.92 0.68
CA LEU A 193 36.90 44.94 -0.52
C LEU A 193 37.01 46.27 -1.26
N ASP A 194 37.00 47.40 -0.56
CA ASP A 194 37.19 48.73 -1.16
C ASP A 194 38.57 48.85 -1.84
N GLY A 195 39.62 48.31 -1.21
CA GLY A 195 40.97 48.28 -1.78
C GLY A 195 41.16 47.35 -2.98
N ALA A 196 40.26 46.37 -3.19
CA ALA A 196 40.32 45.44 -4.32
C ALA A 196 39.45 45.86 -5.52
N LEU A 197 38.54 46.81 -5.32
CA LEU A 197 37.63 47.35 -6.35
C LEU A 197 38.14 48.65 -6.99
N THR A 198 39.36 49.09 -6.65
CA THR A 198 40.05 50.26 -7.22
C THR A 198 41.20 49.82 -8.12
#